data_AF-A0AA94KR68-F1
#
_entry.id   AF-A0AA94KR68-F1
#
_cell.length_a   1.000
_cell.length_b   1.000
_cell.length_c   1.000
_cell.angle_alpha   90.00
_cell.angle_beta   90.00
_cell.angle_gamma   90.00
#
_symmetry.space_group_name_H-M   'P 1'
#
loop_
_entity.id
_entity.type
_entity.pdbx_description
1 polymer ?
#
loop_
_entity_poly.entity_id
_entity_poly.type
_entity_poly.pdbx_seq_one_letter_code
_entity_poly.pdbx_strand_id
1 'polypeptide(L)'
;MRLIVDSELNRFPSKMAELKQKTLEHVGSFSGDDIGNIYSALLAYQDLYGNNYLMNVACLGYKKLDDYLHDLDEKYKDPTKINAFLEIFNDKYNDTVIMDELGLKYSRERLENEIIGQAQILDHFLKTAPRLSGVSLLKGAGGLDEPLSTQVHGSLLAQSLLYGQGLRFNGFLSTTSSYEVADNFCFSEIGDPLYAIDLTNNSDESEVLRRDTLHALNDVDFETENILFSFNAHNVAGVSVKSIKNAAESEESANALDDEDEILLAPGHSFTPEKVVRMENGFIVIGTLTYEEG
;
A
#
# COMPACT_ATOMS: atom_id res chain seq x y z
N MET A 1 6.21 20.31 6.75
CA MET A 1 7.09 19.32 7.40
C MET A 1 6.80 19.16 8.90
N ARG A 2 7.03 20.17 9.76
CA ARG A 2 6.82 20.06 11.22
C ARG A 2 5.44 19.52 11.64
N LEU A 3 4.34 19.92 10.99
CA LEU A 3 3.00 19.40 11.30
C LEU A 3 2.81 17.90 10.97
N ILE A 4 3.42 17.39 9.91
CA ILE A 4 3.33 15.97 9.51
C ILE A 4 4.19 15.13 10.45
N VAL A 5 5.43 15.58 10.65
CA VAL A 5 6.38 14.97 11.57
C VAL A 5 5.83 14.97 13.01
N ASP A 6 5.22 16.07 13.47
CA ASP A 6 4.59 16.15 14.79
C ASP A 6 3.27 15.33 14.88
N SER A 7 2.73 14.84 13.76
CA SER A 7 1.50 14.03 13.69
C SER A 7 1.75 12.53 13.51
N GLU A 8 3.00 12.11 13.35
CA GLU A 8 3.42 10.71 13.28
C GLU A 8 2.88 9.89 14.46
N LEU A 9 2.35 8.70 14.17
CA LEU A 9 1.84 7.82 15.23
C LEU A 9 2.93 7.43 16.25
N ASN A 10 4.20 7.34 15.84
CA ASN A 10 5.32 7.08 16.75
C ASN A 10 5.52 8.17 17.81
N ARG A 11 5.02 9.39 17.59
CA ARG A 11 5.01 10.48 18.58
C ARG A 11 3.84 10.45 19.54
N PHE A 12 2.93 9.48 19.38
CA PHE A 12 1.83 9.21 20.30
C PHE A 12 1.96 7.80 20.90
N PRO A 13 2.90 7.57 21.85
CA PRO A 13 3.18 6.24 22.40
C PRO A 13 1.95 5.53 22.96
N SER A 14 1.00 6.28 23.55
CA SER A 14 -0.25 5.71 24.06
C SER A 14 -1.13 5.13 22.96
N LYS A 15 -1.23 5.80 21.81
CA LYS A 15 -2.03 5.31 20.66
C LYS A 15 -1.35 4.13 19.97
N MET A 16 -0.02 4.14 19.88
CA MET A 16 0.72 2.99 19.37
C MET A 16 0.58 1.77 20.30
N ALA A 17 0.68 1.97 21.62
CA ALA A 17 0.44 0.91 22.59
C ALA A 17 -1.00 0.37 22.51
N GLU A 18 -2.00 1.24 22.33
CA GLU A 18 -3.39 0.85 22.14
C GLU A 18 -3.57 0.02 20.86
N LEU A 19 -2.99 0.42 19.72
CA LEU A 19 -3.01 -0.36 18.48
C LEU A 19 -2.38 -1.75 18.67
N LYS A 20 -1.20 -1.81 19.31
CA LYS A 20 -0.50 -3.07 19.59
C LYS A 20 -1.33 -3.98 20.48
N GLN A 21 -1.90 -3.44 21.57
CA GLN A 21 -2.80 -4.18 22.45
C GLN A 21 -4.05 -4.70 21.73
N LYS A 22 -4.75 -3.83 20.98
CA LYS A 22 -5.94 -4.20 20.20
C LYS A 22 -5.61 -5.27 19.16
N THR A 23 -4.43 -5.20 18.54
CA THR A 23 -3.96 -6.24 17.61
C THR A 23 -3.79 -7.57 18.34
N LEU A 24 -3.16 -7.58 19.51
CA LEU A 24 -2.98 -8.80 20.30
C LEU A 24 -4.30 -9.40 20.80
N GLU A 25 -5.24 -8.56 21.25
CA GLU A 25 -6.59 -8.98 21.63
C GLU A 25 -7.35 -9.60 20.44
N HIS A 26 -7.21 -9.00 19.25
CA HIS A 26 -7.78 -9.53 18.02
C HIS A 26 -7.19 -10.89 17.66
N VAL A 27 -5.85 -11.02 17.65
CA VAL A 27 -5.17 -12.30 17.42
C VAL A 27 -5.62 -13.35 18.44
N GLY A 28 -5.74 -12.98 19.72
CA GLY A 28 -6.21 -13.87 20.78
C GLY A 28 -7.66 -14.35 20.66
N SER A 29 -8.44 -13.77 19.74
CA SER A 29 -9.81 -14.23 19.44
C SER A 29 -9.86 -15.43 18.47
N PHE A 30 -8.74 -15.76 17.83
CA PHE A 30 -8.61 -16.87 16.89
C PHE A 30 -8.05 -18.13 17.57
N SER A 31 -8.31 -19.30 16.98
CA SER A 31 -7.71 -20.56 17.46
C SER A 31 -6.21 -20.61 17.14
N GLY A 32 -5.46 -21.48 17.84
CA GLY A 32 -4.01 -21.60 17.59
C GLY A 32 -3.67 -21.99 16.14
N ASP A 33 -4.45 -22.90 15.54
CA ASP A 33 -4.28 -23.30 14.14
C ASP A 33 -4.59 -22.13 13.19
N ASP A 34 -5.61 -21.32 13.50
CA ASP A 34 -5.93 -20.12 12.71
C ASP A 34 -4.83 -19.06 12.80
N ILE A 35 -4.23 -18.85 13.98
CA ILE A 35 -3.12 -17.91 14.17
C ILE A 35 -1.92 -18.33 13.30
N GLY A 36 -1.59 -19.64 13.26
CA GLY A 36 -0.53 -20.15 12.40
C GLY A 36 -0.80 -19.89 10.91
N ASN A 37 -2.05 -20.06 10.47
CA ASN A 37 -2.47 -19.77 9.10
C ASN A 37 -2.40 -18.27 8.77
N ILE A 38 -2.86 -17.40 9.68
CA ILE A 38 -2.78 -15.94 9.54
C ILE A 38 -1.32 -15.50 9.45
N TYR A 39 -0.46 -16.03 10.32
CA TYR A 39 0.96 -15.72 10.32
C TYR A 39 1.63 -16.16 9.01
N SER A 40 1.31 -17.35 8.52
CA SER A 40 1.82 -17.85 7.24
C SER A 40 1.36 -16.99 6.05
N ALA A 41 0.09 -16.55 6.04
CA ALA A 41 -0.43 -15.65 5.01
C ALA A 41 0.21 -14.25 5.07
N LEU A 42 0.51 -13.75 6.27
CA LEU A 42 1.24 -12.50 6.47
C LEU A 42 2.70 -12.60 5.99
N LEU A 43 3.39 -13.70 6.30
CA LEU A 43 4.73 -13.97 5.78
C LEU A 43 4.73 -14.05 4.26
N ALA A 44 3.75 -14.74 3.67
CA ALA A 44 3.59 -14.78 2.23
C ALA A 44 3.40 -13.36 1.65
N TYR A 45 2.57 -12.52 2.27
CA TYR A 45 2.38 -11.13 1.83
C TYR A 45 3.67 -10.30 1.89
N GLN A 46 4.48 -10.44 2.95
CA GLN A 46 5.73 -9.70 3.09
C GLN A 46 6.91 -10.31 2.32
N ASP A 47 6.71 -11.44 1.66
CA ASP A 47 7.76 -12.16 0.96
C ASP A 47 8.26 -11.40 -0.28
N LEU A 48 9.53 -11.63 -0.63
CA LEU A 48 10.21 -10.96 -1.73
C LEU A 48 9.80 -11.51 -3.11
N TYR A 49 9.13 -12.66 -3.17
CA TYR A 49 8.80 -13.36 -4.41
C TYR A 49 7.50 -12.89 -5.09
N GLY A 50 7.13 -11.60 -4.95
CA GLY A 50 5.99 -10.99 -5.66
C GLY A 50 4.61 -11.44 -5.17
N ASN A 51 4.53 -12.12 -4.03
CA ASN A 51 3.28 -12.56 -3.43
C ASN A 51 2.37 -11.38 -3.06
N ASN A 52 2.92 -10.28 -2.55
CA ASN A 52 2.15 -9.06 -2.28
C ASN A 52 1.35 -8.60 -3.51
N TYR A 53 1.96 -8.64 -4.69
CA TYR A 53 1.33 -8.28 -5.96
C TYR A 53 0.20 -9.27 -6.30
N LEU A 54 0.49 -10.57 -6.28
CA LEU A 54 -0.49 -11.61 -6.60
C LEU A 54 -1.65 -11.66 -5.60
N MET A 55 -1.39 -11.43 -4.32
CA MET A 55 -2.42 -11.33 -3.28
C MET A 55 -3.34 -10.13 -3.52
N ASN A 56 -2.80 -8.99 -3.98
CA ASN A 56 -3.61 -7.85 -4.37
C ASN A 56 -4.44 -8.13 -5.63
N VAL A 57 -3.89 -8.85 -6.62
CA VAL A 57 -4.66 -9.34 -7.77
C VAL A 57 -5.82 -10.26 -7.33
N ALA A 58 -5.58 -11.14 -6.35
CA ALA A 58 -6.64 -11.98 -5.76
C ALA A 58 -7.71 -11.14 -5.06
N CYS A 59 -7.33 -10.08 -4.33
CA CYS A 59 -8.28 -9.17 -3.66
C CYS A 59 -9.15 -8.38 -4.63
N LEU A 60 -8.65 -8.09 -5.84
CA LEU A 60 -9.45 -7.53 -6.93
C LEU A 60 -10.51 -8.51 -7.48
N GLY A 61 -10.47 -9.78 -7.08
CA GLY A 61 -11.44 -10.82 -7.44
C GLY A 61 -10.99 -11.74 -8.58
N TYR A 62 -9.78 -11.56 -9.10
CA TYR A 62 -9.24 -12.41 -10.16
C TYR A 62 -8.79 -13.76 -9.62
N LYS A 63 -9.17 -14.83 -10.32
CA LYS A 63 -8.77 -16.20 -9.99
C LYS A 63 -7.58 -16.69 -10.80
N LYS A 64 -7.29 -16.00 -11.91
CA LYS A 64 -6.23 -16.35 -12.86
C LYS A 64 -5.48 -15.08 -13.25
N LEU A 65 -4.16 -15.20 -13.33
CA LEU A 65 -3.31 -14.07 -13.67
C LEU A 65 -3.58 -13.59 -15.10
N ASP A 66 -3.82 -14.51 -16.03
CA ASP A 66 -4.17 -14.19 -17.41
C ASP A 66 -5.43 -13.32 -17.51
N ASP A 67 -6.47 -13.63 -16.74
CA ASP A 67 -7.73 -12.85 -16.74
C ASP A 67 -7.47 -11.41 -16.27
N TYR A 68 -6.66 -11.25 -15.22
CA TYR A 68 -6.23 -9.93 -14.74
C TYR A 68 -5.43 -9.16 -15.79
N LEU A 69 -4.44 -9.81 -16.42
CA LEU A 69 -3.60 -9.17 -17.42
C LEU A 69 -4.41 -8.78 -18.66
N HIS A 70 -5.36 -9.60 -19.10
CA HIS A 70 -6.26 -9.27 -20.22
C HIS A 70 -7.10 -8.01 -19.97
N ASP A 71 -7.55 -7.80 -18.74
CA ASP A 71 -8.32 -6.62 -18.34
C ASP A 71 -7.43 -5.39 -18.11
N LEU A 72 -6.15 -5.59 -17.79
CA LEU A 72 -5.17 -4.52 -17.62
C LEU A 72 -4.81 -3.83 -18.94
N ASP A 73 -4.53 -4.60 -20.00
CA ASP A 73 -4.11 -4.06 -21.30
C ASP A 73 -4.39 -5.07 -22.44
N GLU A 74 -4.94 -4.59 -23.56
CA GLU A 74 -5.25 -5.44 -24.72
C GLU A 74 -4.05 -6.23 -25.26
N LYS A 75 -2.82 -5.72 -25.07
CA LYS A 75 -1.60 -6.43 -25.50
C LYS A 75 -1.46 -7.81 -24.86
N TYR A 76 -2.01 -8.02 -23.67
CA TYR A 76 -1.91 -9.29 -22.96
C TYR A 76 -2.82 -10.37 -23.55
N LYS A 77 -3.72 -10.04 -24.48
CA LYS A 77 -4.46 -11.06 -25.26
C LYS A 77 -3.54 -11.93 -26.13
N ASP A 78 -2.29 -11.49 -26.35
CA ASP A 78 -1.23 -12.26 -26.97
C ASP A 78 -0.47 -13.10 -25.90
N PRO A 79 -0.50 -14.44 -25.98
CA PRO A 79 0.20 -15.31 -25.03
C PRO A 79 1.70 -15.03 -24.89
N THR A 80 2.35 -14.52 -25.94
CA THR A 80 3.77 -14.17 -25.90
C THR A 80 4.04 -12.97 -24.98
N LYS A 81 3.08 -12.04 -24.87
CA LYS A 81 3.15 -10.89 -23.96
C LYS A 81 2.94 -11.30 -22.51
N ILE A 82 2.11 -12.32 -22.26
CA ILE A 82 1.97 -12.90 -20.92
C ILE A 82 3.27 -13.60 -20.51
N ASN A 83 3.90 -14.38 -21.40
CA ASN A 83 5.19 -15.01 -21.10
C ASN A 83 6.28 -13.97 -20.80
N ALA A 84 6.37 -12.92 -21.61
CA ALA A 84 7.31 -11.83 -21.35
C ALA A 84 7.05 -11.13 -20.00
N PHE A 85 5.78 -10.94 -19.62
CA PHE A 85 5.44 -10.43 -18.29
C PHE A 85 5.95 -11.34 -17.18
N LEU A 86 5.74 -12.65 -17.29
CA LEU A 86 6.16 -13.64 -16.30
C LEU A 86 7.69 -13.68 -16.14
N GLU A 87 8.44 -13.57 -17.24
CA GLU A 87 9.90 -13.47 -17.21
C GLU A 87 10.35 -12.24 -16.42
N ILE A 88 9.79 -11.06 -16.71
CA ILE A 88 10.14 -9.81 -16.00
C ILE A 88 9.66 -9.86 -14.54
N PHE A 89 8.49 -10.45 -14.27
CA PHE A 89 7.95 -10.64 -12.92
C PHE A 89 8.91 -11.47 -12.07
N ASN A 90 9.32 -12.63 -12.58
CA ASN A 90 10.22 -13.53 -11.86
C ASN A 90 11.61 -12.91 -11.66
N ASP A 91 12.14 -12.22 -12.67
CA ASP A 91 13.43 -11.51 -12.57
C ASP A 91 13.38 -10.41 -11.50
N LYS A 92 12.35 -9.55 -11.54
CA LYS A 92 12.16 -8.46 -10.58
C LYS A 92 12.08 -8.96 -9.14
N TYR A 93 11.30 -10.01 -8.92
CA TYR A 93 11.06 -10.55 -7.58
C TYR A 93 12.08 -11.62 -7.17
N ASN A 94 13.20 -11.74 -7.92
CA ASN A 94 14.27 -12.73 -7.70
C ASN A 94 13.73 -14.15 -7.45
N ASP A 95 12.64 -14.50 -8.16
CA ASP A 95 12.07 -15.82 -8.03
C ASP A 95 13.02 -16.80 -8.73
N THR A 96 13.60 -17.71 -7.96
CA THR A 96 14.62 -18.68 -8.44
C THR A 96 14.05 -19.74 -9.40
N VAL A 97 12.81 -19.55 -9.85
CA VAL A 97 12.14 -20.38 -10.84
C VAL A 97 12.99 -20.45 -12.11
N ILE A 98 13.27 -21.68 -12.55
CA ILE A 98 13.95 -21.94 -13.80
C ILE A 98 13.07 -21.39 -14.93
N MET A 99 13.61 -20.50 -15.77
CA MET A 99 12.89 -19.85 -16.88
C MET A 99 12.68 -20.80 -18.08
N ASP A 100 12.14 -21.97 -17.81
CA ASP A 100 11.67 -22.94 -18.80
C ASP A 100 10.14 -22.98 -18.83
N GLU A 101 9.57 -23.81 -19.71
CA GLU A 101 8.11 -23.93 -19.88
C GLU A 101 7.39 -24.32 -18.57
N LEU A 102 8.01 -25.15 -17.74
CA LEU A 102 7.43 -25.59 -16.47
C LEU A 102 7.48 -24.49 -15.42
N GLY A 103 8.58 -23.74 -15.35
CA GLY A 103 8.69 -22.61 -14.43
C GLY A 103 7.77 -21.45 -14.78
N LEU A 104 7.63 -21.11 -16.06
CA LEU A 104 6.65 -20.10 -16.50
C LEU A 104 5.22 -20.57 -16.22
N LYS A 105 4.92 -21.86 -16.45
CA LYS A 105 3.62 -22.43 -16.08
C LYS A 105 3.36 -22.33 -14.58
N TYR A 106 4.33 -22.69 -13.74
CA TYR A 106 4.23 -22.56 -12.29
C TYR A 106 3.93 -21.12 -11.89
N SER A 107 4.70 -20.15 -12.41
CA SER A 107 4.53 -18.72 -12.11
C SER A 107 3.14 -18.21 -12.51
N ARG A 108 2.64 -18.65 -13.66
CA ARG A 108 1.29 -18.32 -14.16
C ARG A 108 0.18 -18.88 -13.26
N GLU A 109 0.33 -20.13 -12.83
CA GLU A 109 -0.68 -20.86 -12.05
C GLU A 109 -0.56 -20.62 -10.54
N ARG A 110 0.52 -19.97 -10.06
CA ARG A 110 0.78 -19.67 -8.65
C ARG A 110 -0.38 -18.93 -7.98
N LEU A 111 -0.97 -17.95 -8.69
CA LEU A 111 -2.15 -17.25 -8.20
C LEU A 111 -3.29 -18.22 -7.86
N GLU A 112 -3.63 -19.10 -8.81
CA GLU A 112 -4.75 -20.04 -8.72
C GLU A 112 -4.51 -21.12 -7.65
N ASN A 113 -3.29 -21.66 -7.59
CA ASN A 113 -2.98 -22.85 -6.81
C ASN A 113 -2.58 -22.55 -5.36
N GLU A 114 -2.01 -21.38 -5.08
CA GLU A 114 -1.37 -21.09 -3.78
C GLU A 114 -1.88 -19.79 -3.17
N ILE A 115 -1.90 -18.70 -3.95
CA ILE A 115 -2.01 -17.34 -3.41
C ILE A 115 -3.43 -16.96 -3.00
N ILE A 116 -4.45 -17.42 -3.73
CA ILE A 116 -5.85 -17.07 -3.42
C ILE A 116 -6.23 -17.44 -1.99
N GLY A 117 -5.84 -18.64 -1.52
CA GLY A 117 -6.13 -19.08 -0.15
C GLY A 117 -5.49 -18.18 0.90
N GLN A 118 -4.22 -17.81 0.70
CA GLN A 118 -3.50 -16.90 1.59
C GLN A 118 -4.14 -15.51 1.62
N ALA A 119 -4.50 -14.96 0.45
CA ALA A 119 -5.16 -13.67 0.36
C ALA A 119 -6.51 -13.67 1.10
N GLN A 120 -7.29 -14.74 0.99
CA GLN A 120 -8.59 -14.87 1.68
C GLN A 120 -8.43 -14.94 3.20
N ILE A 121 -7.43 -15.67 3.71
CA ILE A 121 -7.15 -15.76 5.15
C ILE A 121 -6.79 -14.36 5.69
N LEU A 122 -5.87 -13.67 5.02
CA LEU A 122 -5.41 -12.36 5.45
C LEU A 122 -6.50 -11.29 5.33
N ASP A 123 -7.27 -11.29 4.24
CA ASP A 123 -8.43 -10.41 4.05
C ASP A 123 -9.46 -10.59 5.15
N HIS A 124 -9.87 -11.83 5.45
CA HIS A 124 -10.83 -12.10 6.52
C HIS A 124 -10.35 -11.61 7.89
N PHE A 125 -9.07 -11.88 8.20
CA PHE A 125 -8.46 -11.44 9.45
C PHE A 125 -8.42 -9.91 9.57
N LEU A 126 -8.03 -9.20 8.51
CA LEU A 126 -7.93 -7.74 8.52
C LEU A 126 -9.30 -7.04 8.50
N LYS A 127 -10.29 -7.58 7.78
CA LYS A 127 -11.65 -7.01 7.76
C LYS A 127 -12.31 -7.05 9.13
N THR A 128 -12.01 -8.05 9.94
CA THR A 128 -12.51 -8.19 11.31
C THR A 128 -11.66 -7.44 12.34
N ALA A 129 -10.56 -6.81 11.92
CA ALA A 129 -9.66 -6.10 12.81
C ALA A 129 -10.34 -4.91 13.52
N PRO A 130 -9.86 -4.55 14.72
CA PRO A 130 -10.35 -3.37 15.44
C PRO A 130 -10.20 -2.11 14.58
N ARG A 131 -11.22 -1.24 14.65
CA ARG A 131 -11.24 0.00 13.88
C ARG A 131 -10.33 1.04 14.53
N LEU A 132 -9.45 1.63 13.75
CA LEU A 132 -8.49 2.65 14.16
C LEU A 132 -9.01 4.03 13.76
N SER A 133 -8.81 5.03 14.63
CA SER A 133 -9.26 6.40 14.38
C SER A 133 -8.38 7.42 15.08
N GLY A 134 -8.30 8.61 14.51
CA GLY A 134 -7.60 9.75 15.10
C GLY A 134 -6.09 9.58 15.15
N VAL A 135 -5.51 8.78 14.25
CA VAL A 135 -4.06 8.60 14.08
C VAL A 135 -3.66 8.94 12.65
N SER A 136 -2.44 9.45 12.45
CA SER A 136 -1.88 9.59 11.10
C SER A 136 -1.15 8.30 10.73
N LEU A 137 -1.51 7.73 9.58
CA LEU A 137 -0.76 6.67 8.91
C LEU A 137 -0.06 7.27 7.70
N LEU A 138 1.15 6.81 7.40
CA LEU A 138 1.98 7.37 6.33
C LEU A 138 2.25 6.30 5.28
N LYS A 139 2.34 6.72 4.01
CA LYS A 139 2.72 5.84 2.90
C LYS A 139 3.47 6.63 1.85
N GLY A 140 4.71 6.26 1.55
CA GLY A 140 5.30 6.56 0.25
C GLY A 140 4.53 5.76 -0.81
N ALA A 141 4.05 6.41 -1.86
CA ALA A 141 3.27 5.72 -2.89
C ALA A 141 4.05 4.51 -3.41
N GLY A 142 5.35 4.72 -3.68
CA GLY A 142 6.28 3.72 -4.16
C GLY A 142 5.86 3.13 -5.51
N GLY A 143 6.82 2.61 -6.27
CA GLY A 143 6.54 1.93 -7.52
C GLY A 143 6.77 2.82 -8.72
N LEU A 144 7.28 2.20 -9.77
CA LEU A 144 7.49 2.78 -11.09
C LEU A 144 6.22 2.59 -11.92
N ASP A 145 6.08 3.33 -13.04
CA ASP A 145 5.11 2.99 -14.09
C ASP A 145 5.52 1.68 -14.79
N GLU A 146 5.38 0.59 -14.06
CA GLU A 146 5.69 -0.76 -14.49
C GLU A 146 4.55 -1.70 -14.10
N PRO A 147 4.24 -2.69 -14.95
CA PRO A 147 3.08 -3.57 -14.75
C PRO A 147 3.25 -4.52 -13.55
N LEU A 148 4.42 -4.50 -12.91
CA LEU A 148 4.84 -5.39 -11.83
C LEU A 148 4.77 -4.74 -10.44
N SER A 149 4.16 -3.56 -10.35
CA SER A 149 3.83 -2.89 -9.09
C SER A 149 2.40 -2.35 -9.17
N THR A 150 1.98 -1.53 -8.20
CA THR A 150 0.71 -0.79 -8.37
C THR A 150 0.90 0.20 -9.51
N GLN A 151 0.49 -0.19 -10.73
CA GLN A 151 0.67 0.64 -11.91
C GLN A 151 -0.22 1.87 -11.81
N VAL A 152 0.39 3.00 -11.46
CA VAL A 152 -0.29 4.28 -11.41
C VAL A 152 0.57 5.29 -12.16
N HIS A 153 -0.03 5.98 -13.11
CA HIS A 153 0.64 7.07 -13.80
C HIS A 153 0.75 8.26 -12.84
N GLY A 154 1.97 8.60 -12.41
CA GLY A 154 2.22 9.61 -11.38
C GLY A 154 1.59 10.97 -11.69
N SER A 155 1.79 11.51 -12.89
CA SER A 155 1.16 12.77 -13.31
C SER A 155 -0.37 12.73 -13.28
N LEU A 156 -1.00 11.65 -13.75
CA LEU A 156 -2.47 11.53 -13.73
C LEU A 156 -3.01 11.40 -12.31
N LEU A 157 -2.32 10.65 -11.45
CA LEU A 157 -2.67 10.55 -10.03
C LEU A 157 -2.55 11.91 -9.34
N ALA A 158 -1.42 12.59 -9.53
CA ALA A 158 -1.16 13.92 -9.00
C ALA A 158 -2.21 14.94 -9.43
N GLN A 159 -2.59 14.94 -10.72
CA GLN A 159 -3.67 15.78 -11.23
C GLN A 159 -5.01 15.44 -10.58
N SER A 160 -5.37 14.15 -10.49
CA SER A 160 -6.62 13.69 -9.88
C SER A 160 -6.74 14.14 -8.41
N LEU A 161 -5.64 14.01 -7.66
CA LEU A 161 -5.55 14.48 -6.27
C LEU A 161 -5.69 16.00 -6.16
N LEU A 162 -5.06 16.76 -7.06
CA LEU A 162 -5.22 18.22 -7.14
C LEU A 162 -6.65 18.65 -7.53
N TYR A 163 -7.42 17.80 -8.20
CA TYR A 163 -8.86 18.03 -8.43
C TYR A 163 -9.74 17.57 -7.27
N GLY A 164 -9.16 17.11 -6.15
CA GLY A 164 -9.91 16.63 -4.99
C GLY A 164 -10.55 15.26 -5.19
N GLN A 165 -10.13 14.48 -6.20
CA GLN A 165 -10.68 13.15 -6.44
C GLN A 165 -10.18 12.16 -5.38
N GLY A 166 -11.11 11.39 -4.82
CA GLY A 166 -10.78 10.33 -3.87
C GLY A 166 -10.11 9.13 -4.55
N LEU A 167 -9.34 8.37 -3.77
CA LEU A 167 -8.73 7.11 -4.19
C LEU A 167 -9.43 5.94 -3.49
N ARG A 168 -9.49 4.80 -4.17
CA ARG A 168 -9.95 3.55 -3.58
C ARG A 168 -8.83 2.52 -3.61
N PHE A 169 -8.51 1.98 -2.45
CA PHE A 169 -7.50 0.93 -2.28
C PHE A 169 -8.20 -0.43 -2.25
N ASN A 170 -8.23 -1.11 -3.39
CA ASN A 170 -8.91 -2.40 -3.54
C ASN A 170 -8.03 -3.62 -3.16
N GLY A 171 -6.73 -3.41 -2.93
CA GLY A 171 -5.81 -4.39 -2.36
C GLY A 171 -5.46 -4.04 -0.92
N PHE A 172 -4.62 -4.87 -0.30
CA PHE A 172 -4.03 -4.57 1.00
C PHE A 172 -3.25 -3.25 0.92
N LEU A 173 -3.39 -2.43 1.97
CA LEU A 173 -2.72 -1.14 2.04
C LEU A 173 -1.71 -1.18 3.19
N SER A 174 -0.43 -1.29 2.83
CA SER A 174 0.69 -1.19 3.77
C SER A 174 0.99 0.27 4.08
N THR A 175 1.08 0.59 5.37
CA THR A 175 1.37 1.93 5.88
C THR A 175 2.36 1.86 7.03
N THR A 176 2.95 3.00 7.36
CA THR A 176 3.94 3.12 8.43
C THR A 176 3.55 4.23 9.40
N SER A 177 4.05 4.15 10.63
CA SER A 177 3.92 5.19 11.65
C SER A 177 5.05 6.23 11.62
N SER A 178 6.05 6.03 10.77
CA SER A 178 7.28 6.83 10.69
C SER A 178 7.38 7.60 9.37
N TYR A 179 7.58 8.92 9.43
CA TYR A 179 7.82 9.72 8.24
C TYR A 179 9.11 9.33 7.53
N GLU A 180 10.18 9.09 8.29
CA GLU A 180 11.48 8.67 7.74
C GLU A 180 11.34 7.41 6.88
N VAL A 181 10.57 6.44 7.36
CA VAL A 181 10.30 5.21 6.60
C VAL A 181 9.44 5.51 5.37
N ALA A 182 8.39 6.32 5.51
CA ALA A 182 7.53 6.68 4.38
C ALA A 182 8.29 7.46 3.28
N ASP A 183 9.19 8.36 3.67
CA ASP A 183 10.03 9.16 2.77
C ASP A 183 11.11 8.30 2.09
N ASN A 184 11.65 7.28 2.77
CA ASN A 184 12.56 6.31 2.15
C ASN A 184 11.90 5.48 1.03
N PHE A 185 10.57 5.35 1.04
CA PHE A 185 9.80 4.74 -0.05
C PHE A 185 9.49 5.71 -1.21
N CYS A 186 9.83 6.99 -1.05
CA CYS A 186 9.80 7.98 -2.12
C CYS A 186 11.20 8.08 -2.74
N PHE A 187 11.27 8.17 -4.08
CA PHE A 187 12.55 8.22 -4.77
C PHE A 187 13.11 9.62 -4.70
N SER A 188 14.30 9.77 -4.10
CA SER A 188 14.95 11.04 -3.74
C SER A 188 14.08 11.91 -2.82
N GLU A 189 14.62 12.26 -1.65
CA GLU A 189 13.96 13.08 -0.62
C GLU A 189 12.97 14.10 -1.22
N ILE A 190 11.71 14.05 -0.79
CA ILE A 190 10.61 14.88 -1.33
C ILE A 190 10.94 16.40 -1.24
N GLY A 191 11.90 16.76 -0.39
CA GLY A 191 12.51 18.10 -0.30
C GLY A 191 11.77 19.03 0.65
N ASP A 192 12.06 20.33 0.56
CA ASP A 192 11.44 21.34 1.42
C ASP A 192 10.02 21.74 0.96
N PRO A 193 9.12 22.12 1.90
CA PRO A 193 7.77 22.55 1.54
C PRO A 193 7.80 23.96 0.91
N LEU A 194 7.13 24.11 -0.23
CA LEU A 194 6.99 25.38 -0.94
C LEU A 194 5.71 26.11 -0.54
N TYR A 195 4.56 25.44 -0.67
CA TYR A 195 3.23 25.97 -0.32
C TYR A 195 2.21 24.85 -0.15
N ALA A 196 1.04 25.17 0.40
CA ALA A 196 -0.05 24.23 0.59
C ALA A 196 -1.31 24.69 -0.14
N ILE A 197 -2.00 23.76 -0.77
CA ILE A 197 -3.28 23.93 -1.44
C ILE A 197 -4.34 23.25 -0.57
N ASP A 198 -5.28 24.02 -0.05
CA ASP A 198 -6.42 23.48 0.69
C ASP A 198 -7.53 23.11 -0.30
N LEU A 199 -7.90 21.84 -0.34
CA LEU A 199 -8.93 21.30 -1.24
C LEU A 199 -10.33 21.34 -0.62
N THR A 200 -10.43 21.68 0.68
CA THR A 200 -11.70 21.73 1.41
C THR A 200 -12.39 23.09 1.32
N ASN A 201 -11.70 24.10 0.77
CA ASN A 201 -12.22 25.45 0.63
C ASN A 201 -12.06 25.96 -0.81
N ASN A 202 -12.88 26.95 -1.18
CA ASN A 202 -12.85 27.58 -2.50
C ASN A 202 -12.16 28.95 -2.46
N SER A 203 -11.06 29.08 -1.71
CA SER A 203 -10.32 30.34 -1.66
C SER A 203 -9.63 30.62 -3.02
N ASP A 204 -9.66 31.88 -3.45
CA ASP A 204 -8.98 32.32 -4.68
C ASP A 204 -7.48 31.97 -4.64
N GLU A 205 -6.86 32.08 -3.47
CA GLU A 205 -5.45 31.71 -3.26
C GLU A 205 -5.20 30.23 -3.54
N SER A 206 -6.00 29.32 -2.97
CA SER A 206 -5.84 27.88 -3.22
C SER A 206 -6.11 27.53 -4.68
N GLU A 207 -7.09 28.19 -5.31
CA GLU A 207 -7.39 27.96 -6.74
C GLU A 207 -6.25 28.41 -7.67
N VAL A 208 -5.62 29.55 -7.39
CA VAL A 208 -4.44 30.02 -8.15
C VAL A 208 -3.29 29.04 -7.99
N LEU A 209 -2.93 28.67 -6.76
CA LEU A 209 -1.83 27.72 -6.50
C LEU A 209 -2.10 26.35 -7.15
N ARG A 210 -3.35 25.88 -7.12
CA ARG A 210 -3.77 24.62 -7.74
C ARG A 210 -3.62 24.66 -9.26
N ARG A 211 -4.06 25.73 -9.92
CA ARG A 211 -3.88 25.89 -11.38
C ARG A 211 -2.41 25.97 -11.78
N ASP A 212 -1.62 26.75 -11.05
CA ASP A 212 -0.19 26.88 -11.30
C ASP A 212 0.52 25.54 -11.16
N THR A 213 0.17 24.75 -10.13
CA THR A 213 0.71 23.40 -9.93
C THR A 213 0.29 22.44 -11.04
N LEU A 214 -0.98 22.46 -11.45
CA LEU A 214 -1.49 21.65 -12.57
C LEU A 214 -0.78 21.98 -13.89
N HIS A 215 -0.47 23.26 -14.13
CA HIS A 215 0.32 23.67 -15.29
C HIS A 215 1.74 23.10 -15.21
N ALA A 216 2.42 23.23 -14.07
CA ALA A 216 3.77 22.71 -13.88
C ALA A 216 3.87 21.18 -14.05
N LEU A 217 2.83 20.43 -13.65
CA LEU A 217 2.78 18.97 -13.84
C LEU A 217 2.70 18.52 -15.31
N ASN A 218 2.29 19.39 -16.24
CA ASN A 218 2.26 19.04 -17.67
C ASN A 218 3.64 19.14 -18.33
N ASP A 219 4.57 19.86 -17.70
CA ASP A 219 5.89 20.17 -18.25
C ASP A 219 7.01 19.30 -17.66
N VAL A 220 6.68 18.39 -16.73
CA VAL A 220 7.63 17.57 -15.98
C VAL A 220 7.14 16.12 -15.92
N ASP A 221 8.06 15.17 -16.09
CA ASP A 221 7.81 13.76 -15.80
C ASP A 221 7.66 13.62 -14.27
N PHE A 222 6.42 13.41 -13.83
CA PHE A 222 6.08 13.29 -12.42
C PHE A 222 5.71 11.85 -12.12
N GLU A 223 6.61 11.18 -11.40
CA GLU A 223 6.46 9.77 -11.05
C GLU A 223 5.65 9.59 -9.76
N THR A 224 5.08 8.41 -9.58
CA THR A 224 4.36 8.00 -8.37
C THR A 224 5.22 8.13 -7.11
N GLU A 225 6.50 7.83 -7.22
CA GLU A 225 7.46 7.88 -6.10
C GLU A 225 7.62 9.30 -5.54
N ASN A 226 7.17 10.33 -6.25
CA ASN A 226 7.17 11.72 -5.80
C ASN A 226 5.96 12.05 -4.90
N ILE A 227 5.15 11.06 -4.51
CA ILE A 227 3.94 11.26 -3.70
C ILE A 227 4.07 10.53 -2.37
N LEU A 228 3.96 11.30 -1.28
CA LEU A 228 3.76 10.78 0.07
C LEU A 228 2.34 11.07 0.53
N PHE A 229 1.69 10.04 1.08
CA PHE A 229 0.37 10.15 1.67
C PHE A 229 0.46 10.26 3.19
N SER A 230 -0.34 11.17 3.74
CA SER A 230 -0.64 11.28 5.17
C SER A 230 -2.13 11.07 5.38
N PHE A 231 -2.45 9.88 5.88
CA PHE A 231 -3.80 9.39 6.09
C PHE A 231 -4.25 9.69 7.52
N ASN A 232 -5.21 10.59 7.67
CA ASN A 232 -5.97 10.73 8.90
C ASN A 232 -6.93 9.54 8.99
N ALA A 233 -6.60 8.56 9.84
CA ALA A 233 -7.41 7.37 10.01
C ALA A 233 -8.76 7.72 10.64
N HIS A 234 -9.84 7.32 9.98
CA HIS A 234 -11.19 7.38 10.50
C HIS A 234 -11.92 6.06 10.21
N ASN A 235 -12.20 5.29 11.28
CA ASN A 235 -12.79 3.97 11.19
C ASN A 235 -12.01 2.97 10.30
N VAL A 236 -10.67 3.02 10.24
CA VAL A 236 -9.91 2.14 9.33
C VAL A 236 -9.72 0.73 9.91
N ALA A 237 -9.83 -0.30 9.08
CA ALA A 237 -9.55 -1.68 9.46
C ALA A 237 -8.06 -2.00 9.27
N GLY A 238 -7.33 -2.26 10.35
CA GLY A 238 -5.90 -2.52 10.29
C GLY A 238 -5.27 -3.03 11.57
N VAL A 239 -4.06 -3.55 11.46
CA VAL A 239 -3.33 -4.23 12.54
C VAL A 239 -1.84 -3.88 12.51
N SER A 240 -1.18 -4.00 13.66
CA SER A 240 0.28 -3.94 13.72
C SER A 240 0.88 -5.29 13.31
N VAL A 241 1.61 -5.30 12.20
CA VAL A 241 2.28 -6.52 11.68
C VAL A 241 3.24 -7.10 12.71
N LYS A 242 4.08 -6.24 13.32
CA LYS A 242 5.02 -6.63 14.38
C LYS A 242 4.33 -7.31 15.56
N SER A 243 3.12 -6.86 15.93
CA SER A 243 2.38 -7.48 17.04
C SER A 243 1.90 -8.89 16.72
N ILE A 244 1.56 -9.17 15.45
CA ILE A 244 1.16 -10.50 15.00
C ILE A 244 2.36 -11.44 15.02
N LYS A 245 3.51 -10.99 14.51
CA LYS A 245 4.77 -11.77 14.54
C LYS A 245 5.14 -12.16 15.98
N ASN A 246 5.13 -11.19 16.89
CA ASN A 246 5.44 -11.42 18.30
C ASN A 246 4.44 -12.36 19.00
N ALA A 247 3.20 -12.45 18.53
CA ALA A 247 2.20 -13.36 19.07
C ALA A 247 2.35 -14.79 18.51
N ALA A 248 2.88 -14.93 17.30
CA ALA A 248 3.03 -16.20 16.60
C ALA A 248 4.39 -16.89 16.86
N GLU A 249 5.44 -16.11 17.12
CA GLU A 249 6.79 -16.64 17.39
C GLU A 249 7.05 -16.85 18.89
N SER A 250 7.63 -18.01 19.25
CA SER A 250 8.36 -18.14 20.52
C SER A 250 9.62 -17.27 20.45
N GLU A 251 10.00 -16.58 21.53
CA GLU A 251 11.02 -15.51 21.70
C GLU A 251 12.40 -15.58 20.95
N GLU A 252 12.70 -16.55 20.08
CA GLU A 252 14.03 -16.81 19.51
C GLU A 252 14.23 -16.53 18.01
N SER A 253 13.24 -16.03 17.25
CA SER A 253 13.39 -15.83 15.79
C SER A 253 13.22 -14.39 15.29
N ALA A 254 13.88 -13.42 15.93
CA ALA A 254 13.94 -12.06 15.41
C ALA A 254 14.64 -12.03 14.03
N ASN A 255 13.86 -11.84 12.96
CA ASN A 255 14.38 -11.65 11.61
C ASN A 255 14.74 -10.16 11.40
N ALA A 256 15.84 -9.89 10.71
CA ALA A 256 16.45 -8.56 10.55
C ALA A 256 15.61 -7.51 9.76
N LEU A 257 14.35 -7.80 9.44
CA LEU A 257 13.34 -6.85 8.92
C LEU A 257 12.37 -6.38 10.03
N ASP A 258 12.71 -6.59 11.29
CA ASP A 258 11.91 -6.32 12.51
C ASP A 258 11.82 -4.83 12.93
N ASP A 259 12.41 -3.90 12.20
CA ASP A 259 12.55 -2.51 12.64
C ASP A 259 11.41 -1.58 12.19
N GLU A 260 10.57 -1.98 11.24
CA GLU A 260 9.43 -1.15 10.81
C GLU A 260 8.16 -1.45 11.63
N ASP A 261 7.55 -0.40 12.21
CA ASP A 261 6.20 -0.47 12.77
C ASP A 261 5.15 -0.41 11.63
N GLU A 262 5.15 -1.43 10.76
CA GLU A 262 4.17 -1.57 9.67
C GLU A 262 2.76 -1.75 10.25
N ILE A 263 1.83 -1.02 9.64
CA ILE A 263 0.40 -1.08 9.91
C ILE A 263 -0.27 -1.50 8.60
N LEU A 264 -0.67 -2.77 8.54
CA LEU A 264 -1.30 -3.35 7.38
C LEU A 264 -2.82 -3.19 7.46
N LEU A 265 -3.42 -2.66 6.41
CA LEU A 265 -4.84 -2.37 6.33
C LEU A 265 -5.53 -3.36 5.38
N ALA A 266 -6.79 -3.68 5.70
CA ALA A 266 -7.64 -4.53 4.85
C ALA A 266 -7.82 -3.92 3.43
N PRO A 267 -8.16 -4.73 2.43
CA PRO A 267 -8.65 -4.22 1.16
C PRO A 267 -10.00 -3.51 1.31
N GLY A 268 -10.19 -2.38 0.62
CA GLY A 268 -11.47 -1.68 0.50
C GLY A 268 -11.51 -0.24 1.05
N HIS A 269 -10.38 0.33 1.48
CA HIS A 269 -10.36 1.69 2.03
C HIS A 269 -10.54 2.77 0.96
N SER A 270 -11.16 3.87 1.36
CA SER A 270 -11.33 5.07 0.54
C SER A 270 -10.56 6.23 1.15
N PHE A 271 -9.78 6.93 0.34
CA PHE A 271 -9.06 8.13 0.74
C PHE A 271 -9.66 9.36 0.07
N THR A 272 -9.95 10.37 0.87
CA THR A 272 -10.41 11.68 0.37
C THR A 272 -9.32 12.72 0.65
N PRO A 273 -8.70 13.29 -0.39
CA PRO A 273 -7.67 14.31 -0.21
C PRO A 273 -8.30 15.62 0.28
N GLU A 274 -7.68 16.22 1.29
CA GLU A 274 -8.12 17.48 1.91
C GLU A 274 -7.11 18.61 1.65
N LYS A 275 -5.83 18.26 1.52
CA LYS A 275 -4.75 19.22 1.32
C LYS A 275 -3.60 18.59 0.54
N VAL A 276 -3.03 19.35 -0.37
CA VAL A 276 -1.80 18.99 -1.08
C VAL A 276 -0.72 19.99 -0.72
N VAL A 277 0.40 19.52 -0.17
CA VAL A 277 1.58 20.33 0.07
C VAL A 277 2.53 20.13 -1.11
N ARG A 278 2.80 21.20 -1.86
CA ARG A 278 3.85 21.19 -2.87
C ARG A 278 5.19 21.24 -2.17
N MET A 279 6.02 20.27 -2.46
CA MET A 279 7.41 20.18 -1.99
C MET A 279 8.34 20.50 -3.15
N GLU A 280 9.65 20.56 -2.95
CA GLU A 280 10.60 20.82 -4.04
C GLU A 280 10.53 19.71 -5.10
N ASN A 281 10.61 18.44 -4.67
CA ASN A 281 10.73 17.28 -5.56
C ASN A 281 9.44 16.46 -5.66
N GLY A 282 8.43 16.74 -4.83
CA GLY A 282 7.21 15.93 -4.82
C GLY A 282 6.01 16.62 -4.17
N PHE A 283 5.03 15.81 -3.79
CA PHE A 283 3.82 16.20 -3.06
C PHE A 283 3.70 15.42 -1.76
N ILE A 284 3.19 16.10 -0.73
CA ILE A 284 2.57 15.42 0.40
C ILE A 284 1.06 15.64 0.34
N VAL A 285 0.31 14.55 0.29
CA VAL A 285 -1.14 14.56 0.16
C VAL A 285 -1.75 14.12 1.49
N ILE A 286 -2.46 15.06 2.12
CA ILE A 286 -3.07 14.89 3.43
C ILE A 286 -4.57 14.75 3.23
N GLY A 287 -5.18 13.79 3.90
CA GLY A 287 -6.62 13.62 3.84
C GLY A 287 -7.13 12.53 4.78
N THR A 288 -8.43 12.25 4.69
CA THR A 288 -9.06 11.23 5.53
C THR A 288 -9.10 9.89 4.82
N LEU A 289 -8.67 8.83 5.51
CA LEU A 289 -8.78 7.45 5.07
C LEU A 289 -9.90 6.78 5.88
N THR A 290 -10.88 6.20 5.18
CA THR A 290 -12.00 5.49 5.77
C THR A 290 -12.08 4.05 5.29
N TYR A 291 -12.67 3.20 6.12
CA TYR A 291 -13.07 1.85 5.73
C TYR A 291 -14.59 1.73 5.85
N GLU A 292 -15.22 1.32 4.75
CA GLU A 292 -16.64 0.98 4.70
C GLU A 292 -16.74 -0.51 4.35
N GLU A 293 -17.48 -1.27 5.14
CA GLU A 293 -17.76 -2.67 4.83
C GLU A 293 -18.60 -2.72 3.55
N GLY A 294 -18.01 -3.28 2.49
CA GLY A 294 -18.69 -3.58 1.23
C GLY A 294 -19.53 -4.84 1.31
#